data_AF-A0A229H107-F1
#
_entry.id   AF-A0A229H107-F1
#
_cell.length_a   1.000
_cell.length_b   1.000
_cell.length_c   1.000
_cell.angle_alpha   90.00
_cell.angle_beta   90.00
_cell.angle_gamma   90.00
#
_symmetry.space_group_name_H-M   'P 1'
#
loop_
_entity.id
_entity.type
_entity.pdbx_description
1 polymer ?
#
loop_
_entity_poly.entity_id
_entity_poly.type
_entity_poly.pdbx_seq_one_letter_code
_entity_poly.pdbx_strand_id
1 'polypeptide(L)'
;MTHYADLSPYAYTTGSVPEGVEAVSVGWLEPGEAFPRGAVPEEFVQALALLCRDDRHMVMRGWHHCGLPHPPGEDEYPAVIHIGQDRVSLGSAEVRVVGRGGRWLIAPNLVHHYITAHSYLPPEEFIEAVIARRTATPRA
;
A
#
# COMPACT_ATOMS: atom_id res chain seq x y z
N MET A 1 11.56 6.50 -0.80
CA MET A 1 11.25 5.43 -1.77
C MET A 1 11.36 6.03 -3.15
N THR A 2 11.14 5.24 -4.20
CA THR A 2 10.95 5.80 -5.54
C THR A 2 9.48 6.19 -5.68
N HIS A 3 9.22 7.40 -6.18
CA HIS A 3 7.86 7.80 -6.54
C HIS A 3 7.41 7.08 -7.81
N TYR A 4 6.19 6.56 -7.80
CA TYR A 4 5.47 6.14 -8.99
C TYR A 4 4.06 6.72 -8.94
N ALA A 5 3.65 7.39 -10.02
CA ALA A 5 2.29 7.91 -10.12
C ALA A 5 1.27 6.77 -9.99
N ASP A 6 0.13 7.04 -9.37
CA ASP A 6 -0.92 6.05 -9.26
C ASP A 6 -1.37 5.53 -10.63
N LEU A 7 -1.57 4.21 -10.71
CA LEU A 7 -1.92 3.46 -11.91
C LEU A 7 -0.86 3.48 -13.03
N SER A 8 0.34 4.00 -12.76
CA SER A 8 1.49 3.85 -13.67
C SER A 8 2.03 2.40 -13.62
N PRO A 9 2.70 1.92 -14.69
CA PRO A 9 3.25 0.58 -14.71
C PRO A 9 4.16 0.29 -13.50
N TYR A 10 3.94 -0.84 -12.85
CA TYR A 10 4.75 -1.27 -11.72
C TYR A 10 6.17 -1.64 -12.19
N ALA A 11 7.19 -1.01 -11.58
CA ALA A 11 8.57 -1.14 -12.01
C ALA A 11 9.56 -1.44 -10.86
N TYR A 12 9.09 -1.67 -9.63
CA TYR A 12 9.98 -1.80 -8.47
C TYR A 12 10.66 -3.19 -8.41
N THR A 13 9.88 -4.27 -8.44
CA THR A 13 10.39 -5.65 -8.48
C THR A 13 9.75 -6.42 -9.64
N THR A 14 10.11 -6.07 -10.87
CA THR A 14 9.43 -6.57 -12.10
C THR A 14 9.40 -8.11 -12.23
N GLY A 15 10.41 -8.83 -11.73
CA GLY A 15 10.46 -10.30 -11.76
C GLY A 15 9.49 -11.00 -10.79
N SER A 16 8.70 -10.25 -10.02
CA SER A 16 7.75 -10.78 -9.04
C SER A 16 6.29 -10.75 -9.50
N VAL A 17 6.04 -10.26 -10.72
CA VAL A 17 4.72 -10.26 -11.36
C VAL A 17 4.69 -11.39 -12.39
N PRO A 18 3.66 -12.25 -12.41
CA PRO A 18 3.56 -13.32 -13.40
C PRO A 18 3.57 -12.79 -14.84
N GLU A 19 4.11 -13.57 -15.77
CA GLU A 19 4.11 -13.21 -17.19
C GLU A 19 2.68 -13.02 -17.70
N GLY A 20 2.47 -11.99 -18.52
CA GLY A 20 1.16 -11.64 -19.09
C GLY A 20 0.20 -10.93 -18.12
N VAL A 21 0.59 -10.69 -16.86
CA VAL A 21 -0.19 -9.90 -15.90
C VAL A 21 0.21 -8.43 -16.00
N GLU A 22 -0.77 -7.57 -16.30
CA GLU A 22 -0.61 -6.12 -16.12
C GLU A 22 -0.52 -5.80 -14.63
N ALA A 23 0.50 -5.06 -14.22
CA ALA A 23 0.67 -4.59 -12.84
C ALA A 23 0.93 -3.09 -12.81
N VAL A 24 0.26 -2.41 -11.88
CA VAL A 24 0.36 -0.96 -11.71
C VAL A 24 0.63 -0.58 -10.26
N SER A 25 1.28 0.57 -10.09
CA SER A 25 1.66 1.14 -8.80
C SER A 25 0.49 1.89 -8.16
N VAL A 26 0.32 1.74 -6.84
CA VAL A 26 -0.60 2.53 -6.02
C VAL A 26 0.11 3.00 -4.75
N GLY A 27 0.03 4.28 -4.40
CA GLY A 27 0.52 4.79 -3.13
C GLY A 27 2.05 4.77 -2.97
N TRP A 28 2.79 4.87 -4.08
CA TRP A 28 4.25 5.02 -4.09
C TRP A 28 4.61 6.49 -4.01
N LEU A 29 4.42 7.09 -2.84
CA LEU A 29 4.51 8.53 -2.62
C LEU A 29 5.90 8.96 -2.15
N GLU A 30 6.34 10.16 -2.57
CA GLU A 30 7.54 10.82 -2.06
C GLU A 30 7.28 12.30 -1.72
N PRO A 31 8.12 12.90 -0.88
CA PRO A 31 8.06 14.34 -0.63
C PRO A 31 8.26 15.16 -1.91
N GLY A 32 7.51 16.24 -2.04
CA GLY A 32 7.58 17.14 -3.20
C GLY A 32 6.61 16.79 -4.33
N GLU A 33 6.03 15.58 -4.33
CA GLU A 33 5.03 15.17 -5.31
C GLU A 33 3.61 15.40 -4.76
N ALA A 34 2.74 15.96 -5.59
CA ALA A 34 1.34 16.14 -5.23
C ALA A 34 0.58 14.82 -5.38
N PHE A 35 -0.30 14.51 -4.42
CA PHE A 35 -1.16 13.34 -4.45
C PHE A 35 -2.60 13.70 -4.07
N PRO A 36 -3.60 12.96 -4.58
CA PRO A 36 -4.99 13.17 -4.19
C PRO A 36 -5.19 12.98 -2.69
N ARG A 37 -6.01 13.84 -2.08
CA ARG A 37 -6.38 13.73 -0.67
C ARG A 37 -7.88 13.69 -0.49
N GLY A 38 -8.35 12.90 0.49
CA GLY A 38 -9.76 12.74 0.74
C GLY A 38 -10.07 11.64 1.74
N ALA A 39 -11.35 11.55 2.10
CA ALA A 39 -11.84 10.48 2.96
C ALA A 39 -11.99 9.16 2.19
N VAL A 40 -11.77 8.06 2.89
CA VAL A 40 -12.01 6.70 2.39
C VAL A 40 -12.98 5.98 3.33
N PRO A 41 -13.68 4.92 2.86
CA PRO A 41 -14.54 4.12 3.74
C PRO A 41 -13.74 3.49 4.90
N GLU A 42 -14.34 3.45 6.10
CA GLU A 42 -13.72 2.83 7.28
C GLU A 42 -13.45 1.33 7.05
N GLU A 43 -14.37 0.63 6.40
CA GLU A 43 -14.21 -0.78 6.05
C GLU A 43 -13.00 -1.04 5.15
N PHE A 44 -12.62 -0.08 4.30
CA PHE A 44 -11.43 -0.18 3.47
C PHE A 44 -10.16 -0.07 4.31
N VAL A 45 -10.10 0.88 5.25
CA VAL A 45 -8.96 1.03 6.16
C VAL A 45 -8.75 -0.24 6.97
N GLN A 46 -9.84 -0.80 7.51
CA GLN A 46 -9.79 -2.05 8.29
C GLN A 46 -9.36 -3.25 7.43
N ALA A 47 -9.89 -3.39 6.22
CA ALA A 47 -9.49 -4.47 5.31
C ALA A 47 -8.02 -4.33 4.89
N LEU A 48 -7.56 -3.11 4.62
CA LEU A 48 -6.16 -2.85 4.28
C LEU A 48 -5.22 -3.18 5.44
N ALA A 49 -5.61 -2.85 6.68
CA ALA A 49 -4.84 -3.19 7.87
C ALA A 49 -4.61 -4.71 7.96
N LEU A 50 -5.67 -5.49 7.75
CA LEU A 50 -5.59 -6.95 7.73
C LEU A 50 -4.68 -7.46 6.61
N LEU A 51 -4.75 -6.89 5.41
CA LEU A 51 -3.82 -7.24 4.32
C LEU A 51 -2.36 -6.93 4.70
N CYS A 52 -2.08 -5.78 5.32
CA CYS A 52 -0.75 -5.44 5.79
C CYS A 52 -0.20 -6.43 6.82
N ARG A 53 -1.05 -7.10 7.60
CA ARG A 53 -0.68 -8.14 8.57
C ARG A 53 -0.51 -9.50 7.90
N ASP A 54 -1.52 -9.91 7.12
CA ASP A 54 -1.76 -11.31 6.76
C ASP A 54 -1.21 -11.68 5.37
N ASP A 55 -1.10 -10.73 4.44
CA ASP A 55 -0.73 -10.99 3.04
C ASP A 55 0.38 -10.06 2.55
N ARG A 56 1.58 -10.27 3.13
CA ARG A 56 2.76 -9.44 2.89
C ARG A 56 3.59 -10.00 1.74
N HIS A 57 3.82 -9.20 0.70
CA HIS A 57 4.67 -9.56 -0.44
C HIS A 57 5.99 -8.78 -0.42
N MET A 58 6.99 -9.31 -1.11
CA MET A 58 8.31 -8.66 -1.31
C MET A 58 8.87 -8.07 0.00
N VAL A 59 8.91 -8.89 1.06
CA VAL A 59 9.37 -8.45 2.38
C VAL A 59 10.87 -8.15 2.34
N MET A 60 11.24 -6.93 2.70
CA MET A 60 12.60 -6.43 2.74
C MET A 60 13.19 -6.48 4.15
N ARG A 61 14.52 -6.43 4.26
CA ARG A 61 15.25 -6.51 5.55
C ARG A 61 15.18 -5.25 6.41
N GLY A 62 14.49 -4.19 5.97
CA GLY A 62 14.37 -2.93 6.69
C GLY A 62 13.03 -2.25 6.42
N TRP A 63 12.79 -1.12 7.10
CA TRP A 63 11.57 -0.33 6.97
C TRP A 63 11.85 1.00 6.30
N HIS A 64 11.02 1.34 5.32
CA HIS A 64 10.99 2.65 4.72
C HIS A 64 10.36 3.66 5.68
N HIS A 65 11.07 4.76 5.93
CA HIS A 65 10.58 5.89 6.71
C HIS A 65 9.60 6.73 5.88
N CYS A 66 8.50 7.20 6.47
CA CYS A 66 7.61 8.12 5.79
C CYS A 66 8.27 9.51 5.64
N GLY A 67 8.59 9.95 4.43
CA GLY A 67 9.21 11.26 4.22
C GLY A 67 8.24 12.46 4.22
N LEU A 68 6.92 12.22 4.28
CA LEU A 68 5.91 13.29 4.20
C LEU A 68 5.90 14.13 5.49
N PRO A 69 5.34 15.36 5.49
CA PRO A 69 5.26 16.18 6.70
C PRO A 69 4.39 15.54 7.79
N HIS A 70 4.88 15.50 9.03
CA HIS A 70 4.15 15.07 10.22
C HIS A 70 4.02 16.21 11.25
N PRO A 71 2.97 16.19 12.08
CA PRO A 71 2.97 16.95 13.31
C PRO A 71 4.16 16.57 14.22
N PRO A 72 4.65 17.47 15.07
CA PRO A 72 5.73 17.17 16.01
C PRO A 72 5.41 15.95 16.90
N GLY A 73 6.26 14.92 16.86
CA GLY A 73 6.13 13.72 17.68
C GLY A 73 5.23 12.63 17.09
N GLU A 74 4.73 12.80 15.86
CA GLU A 74 3.93 11.79 15.13
C GLU A 74 4.72 11.09 14.01
N ASP A 75 6.02 11.31 13.93
CA ASP A 75 6.97 10.69 13.00
C ASP A 75 7.55 9.37 13.54
N GLU A 76 6.68 8.42 13.92
CA GLU A 76 7.10 7.12 14.44
C GLU A 76 7.90 6.31 13.38
N TYR A 77 9.03 5.74 13.79
CA TYR A 77 9.83 4.83 12.97
C TYR A 77 10.10 3.48 13.66
N PRO A 78 9.74 2.35 13.02
CA PRO A 78 8.93 2.27 11.81
C PRO A 78 7.51 2.77 12.05
N ALA A 79 6.79 3.16 11.00
CA ALA A 79 5.35 3.41 11.11
C ALA A 79 4.64 2.11 11.53
N VAL A 80 3.68 2.22 12.44
CA VAL A 80 3.03 1.07 13.07
C VAL A 80 1.51 1.23 13.06
N ILE A 81 0.81 0.13 12.82
CA ILE A 81 -0.63 0.04 13.02
C ILE A 81 -0.96 -1.04 14.04
N HIS A 82 -2.08 -0.85 14.75
CA HIS A 82 -2.57 -1.78 15.77
C HIS A 82 -3.84 -2.46 15.30
N ILE A 83 -3.88 -3.79 15.39
CA ILE A 83 -5.04 -4.62 15.02
C ILE A 83 -5.40 -5.46 16.24
N GLY A 84 -6.34 -4.98 17.04
CA GLY A 84 -6.58 -5.55 18.37
C GLY A 84 -5.33 -5.42 19.25
N GLN A 85 -4.73 -6.55 19.63
CA GLN A 85 -3.49 -6.59 20.42
C GLN A 85 -2.24 -6.71 19.53
N ASP A 86 -2.40 -6.93 18.23
CA ASP A 86 -1.29 -7.11 17.31
C ASP A 86 -0.68 -5.77 16.93
N ARG A 87 0.66 -5.74 16.87
CA ARG A 87 1.43 -4.58 16.41
C ARG A 87 2.09 -4.91 15.07
N VAL A 88 1.73 -4.19 14.01
CA VAL A 88 2.19 -4.45 12.64
C VAL A 88 3.05 -3.29 12.15
N SER A 89 4.32 -3.58 11.84
CA SER A 89 5.25 -2.59 11.29
C SER A 89 5.09 -2.43 9.77
N LEU A 90 4.96 -1.19 9.32
CA LEU A 90 4.78 -0.79 7.93
C LEU A 90 6.09 -0.28 7.30
N GLY A 91 6.14 -0.26 5.96
CA GLY A 91 7.31 0.17 5.18
C GLY A 91 8.30 -0.94 4.85
N SER A 92 7.99 -2.21 5.13
CA SER A 92 8.91 -3.34 4.87
C SER A 92 8.41 -4.33 3.83
N ALA A 93 7.20 -4.16 3.30
CA ALA A 93 6.57 -5.11 2.41
C ALA A 93 5.65 -4.38 1.43
N GLU A 94 5.09 -5.13 0.49
CA GLU A 94 4.03 -4.71 -0.41
C GLU A 94 2.72 -5.41 -0.04
N VAL A 95 1.61 -4.75 -0.34
CA VAL A 95 0.28 -5.36 -0.47
C VAL A 95 -0.07 -5.41 -1.95
N ARG A 96 -0.70 -6.51 -2.37
CA ARG A 96 -1.02 -6.73 -3.78
C ARG A 96 -2.45 -7.23 -3.90
N VAL A 97 -3.27 -6.49 -4.64
CA VAL A 97 -4.68 -6.86 -4.89
C VAL A 97 -4.97 -6.89 -6.39
N VAL A 98 -6.07 -7.53 -6.76
CA VAL A 98 -6.47 -7.76 -8.15
C VAL A 98 -7.70 -6.92 -8.46
N GLY A 99 -7.56 -6.02 -9.42
CA GLY A 99 -8.65 -5.24 -9.99
C GLY A 99 -9.65 -6.11 -10.76
N ARG A 100 -10.83 -5.57 -11.08
CA ARG A 100 -11.87 -6.34 -11.81
C ARG A 100 -11.42 -6.80 -13.19
N GLY A 101 -10.51 -6.07 -13.82
CA GLY A 101 -9.89 -6.43 -15.09
C GLY A 101 -8.76 -7.47 -14.99
N GLY A 102 -8.46 -7.99 -13.79
CA GLY A 102 -7.38 -8.95 -13.57
C GLY A 102 -5.99 -8.34 -13.39
N ARG A 103 -5.85 -7.01 -13.59
CA ARG A 103 -4.59 -6.31 -13.33
C ARG A 103 -4.25 -6.25 -11.85
N TRP A 104 -2.98 -6.32 -11.53
CA TRP A 104 -2.48 -6.21 -10.16
C TRP A 104 -2.30 -4.75 -9.78
N LEU A 105 -2.81 -4.38 -8.61
CA LEU A 105 -2.62 -3.08 -7.98
C LEU A 105 -1.67 -3.30 -6.80
N ILE A 106 -0.45 -2.77 -6.94
CA ILE A 106 0.66 -3.05 -6.04
C ILE A 106 1.00 -1.79 -5.28
N ALA A 107 0.94 -1.86 -3.95
CA ALA A 107 1.26 -0.75 -3.07
C ALA A 107 2.30 -1.16 -2.03
N PRO A 108 3.19 -0.26 -1.58
CA PRO A 108 3.93 -0.48 -0.35
C PRO A 108 2.93 -0.65 0.79
N ASN A 109 3.19 -1.52 1.77
CA ASN A 109 2.30 -1.64 2.93
C ASN A 109 2.27 -0.35 3.78
N LEU A 110 3.22 0.56 3.56
CA LEU A 110 3.19 1.93 4.09
C LEU A 110 2.01 2.77 3.57
N VAL A 111 1.30 2.33 2.52
CA VAL A 111 0.11 3.00 1.99
C VAL A 111 -0.97 3.20 3.06
N HIS A 112 -1.09 2.28 4.03
CA HIS A 112 -2.00 2.45 5.15
C HIS A 112 -1.67 3.70 6.00
N HIS A 113 -0.38 3.93 6.27
CA HIS A 113 0.08 5.14 6.96
C HIS A 113 -0.22 6.39 6.12
N TYR A 114 0.02 6.35 4.81
CA TYR A 114 -0.30 7.47 3.92
C TYR A 114 -1.79 7.84 3.93
N ILE A 115 -2.69 6.85 3.95
CA ILE A 115 -4.13 7.08 4.04
C ILE A 115 -4.51 7.69 5.38
N THR A 116 -4.05 7.09 6.48
CA THR A 116 -4.52 7.44 7.83
C THR A 116 -3.87 8.70 8.41
N ALA A 117 -2.59 8.93 8.14
CA ALA A 117 -1.84 10.07 8.67
C ALA A 117 -1.74 11.25 7.69
N HIS A 118 -1.82 11.01 6.38
CA HIS A 118 -1.63 12.04 5.35
C HIS A 118 -2.84 12.24 4.44
N SER A 119 -3.96 11.57 4.75
CA SER A 119 -5.23 11.65 4.00
C SER A 119 -5.07 11.32 2.51
N TYR A 120 -4.08 10.53 2.12
CA TYR A 120 -3.93 10.07 0.75
C TYR A 120 -5.20 9.34 0.31
N LEU A 121 -5.75 9.74 -0.83
CA LEU A 121 -6.92 9.13 -1.46
C LEU A 121 -6.45 8.20 -2.59
N PRO A 122 -6.48 6.86 -2.39
CA PRO A 122 -6.08 5.91 -3.42
C PRO A 122 -7.10 5.86 -4.57
N PRO A 123 -6.71 5.31 -5.73
CA PRO A 123 -7.64 5.02 -6.82
C PRO A 123 -8.83 4.16 -6.35
N GLU A 124 -10.02 4.46 -6.86
CA GLU A 124 -11.27 3.75 -6.50
C GLU A 124 -11.17 2.24 -6.72
N GLU A 125 -10.50 1.80 -7.79
CA GLU A 125 -10.29 0.37 -8.07
C GLU A 125 -9.47 -0.33 -6.98
N PHE A 126 -8.49 0.35 -6.37
CA PHE A 126 -7.71 -0.20 -5.25
C PHE A 126 -8.58 -0.32 -4.00
N ILE A 127 -9.38 0.71 -3.71
CA ILE A 127 -10.33 0.68 -2.59
C ILE A 127 -11.28 -0.51 -2.73
N GLU A 128 -11.90 -0.65 -3.89
CA GLU A 128 -12.86 -1.73 -4.16
C GLU A 128 -12.20 -3.12 -4.12
N ALA A 129 -10.99 -3.28 -4.65
CA ALA A 129 -10.26 -4.55 -4.62
C ALA A 129 -9.86 -4.99 -3.22
N VAL A 130 -9.46 -4.05 -2.37
CA VAL A 130 -9.15 -4.31 -0.95
C VAL A 130 -10.41 -4.69 -0.17
N ILE A 131 -11.52 -3.95 -0.33
CA ILE A 131 -12.79 -4.28 0.33
C ILE A 131 -13.27 -5.67 -0.10
N ALA A 132 -13.18 -5.98 -1.40
CA ALA A 132 -13.54 -7.29 -1.94
C ALA A 132 -12.53 -8.41 -1.61
N ARG A 133 -11.41 -8.09 -0.94
CA ARG A 133 -10.35 -9.03 -0.53
C ARG A 133 -9.80 -9.87 -1.68
N ARG A 134 -9.68 -9.27 -2.87
CA ARG A 134 -9.12 -9.96 -4.05
C ARG A 134 -7.61 -9.86 -4.01
N THR A 135 -6.95 -10.73 -3.25
CA THR A 135 -5.49 -10.68 -3.13
C THR A 135 -4.79 -11.32 -4.33
N ALA A 136 -3.62 -10.78 -4.65
CA ALA A 136 -2.77 -11.31 -5.71
C ALA A 136 -1.89 -12.44 -5.16
N THR A 137 -2.42 -13.66 -5.15
CA THR A 137 -1.62 -14.82 -4.73
C THR A 137 -0.70 -15.24 -5.88
N PRO A 138 0.62 -15.38 -5.68
CA PRO A 138 1.44 -16.13 -6.60
C PRO A 138 0.89 -17.56 -6.61
N ARG A 139 0.43 -18.05 -7.76
CA ARG A 139 0.14 -19.48 -7.90
C ARG A 139 1.44 -20.23 -7.60
N ALA A 140 1.39 -21.13 -6.63
CA ALA A 140 2.45 -22.08 -6.32
C ALA A 140 2.74 -22.99 -7.53
#